data_AF-A0A5J4QSC6-F1
#
_entry.id   AF-A0A5J4QSC6-F1
#
_cell.length_a   1.000
_cell.length_b   1.000
_cell.length_c   1.000
_cell.angle_alpha   90.00
_cell.angle_beta   90.00
_cell.angle_gamma   90.00
#
_symmetry.space_group_name_H-M   'P 1'
#
loop_
_entity.id
_entity.type
_entity.pdbx_description
1 polymer ?
#
loop_
_entity_poly.entity_id
_entity_poly.type
_entity_poly.pdbx_seq_one_letter_code
_entity_poly.pdbx_strand_id
1 'polypeptide(L)'
;MNIQEDASEAYQKLITQIPQITEESNRLQKEAKTFVNFDSLSITPIQRVPRYIMLTKEILKHTPLDHQNREGLEKCMASLKETAKFLDEQVQRKIKKKRMFDLSTKIEGMP
;
A
#
# COMPACT_ATOMS: atom_id res chain seq x y z
N MET A 1 -12.88 4.30 -2.09
CA MET A 1 -12.23 3.10 -2.64
C MET A 1 -10.75 3.18 -2.33
N ASN A 2 -10.39 2.77 -1.11
CA ASN A 2 -9.00 2.39 -0.85
C ASN A 2 -8.83 1.10 -1.64
N ILE A 3 -8.05 1.11 -2.73
CA ILE A 3 -7.91 -0.04 -3.64
C ILE A 3 -7.64 -1.33 -2.84
N GLN A 4 -6.94 -1.20 -1.71
CA GLN A 4 -6.72 -2.31 -0.79
C GLN A 4 -8.00 -2.79 -0.09
N GLU A 5 -8.85 -1.90 0.43
CA GLU A 5 -10.14 -2.28 1.04
C GLU A 5 -11.07 -2.90 0.01
N ASP A 6 -11.15 -2.33 -1.20
CA ASP A 6 -12.05 -2.86 -2.23
C ASP A 6 -11.54 -4.20 -2.78
N ALA A 7 -10.23 -4.36 -2.91
CA ALA A 7 -9.60 -5.63 -3.28
C ALA A 7 -9.77 -6.68 -2.18
N SER A 8 -9.60 -6.29 -0.91
CA SER A 8 -9.80 -7.18 0.24
C SER A 8 -11.27 -7.59 0.35
N GLU A 9 -12.21 -6.66 0.16
CA GLU A 9 -13.65 -6.93 0.16
C GLU A 9 -14.05 -7.84 -1.01
N ALA A 10 -13.53 -7.59 -2.22
CA ALA A 10 -13.75 -8.44 -3.38
C ALA A 10 -13.16 -9.85 -3.17
N TYR A 11 -11.95 -9.93 -2.62
CA TYR A 11 -11.31 -11.20 -2.28
C TYR A 11 -12.11 -11.99 -1.24
N GLN A 12 -12.63 -11.31 -0.21
CA GLN A 12 -13.46 -11.93 0.82
C GLN A 12 -14.80 -12.44 0.26
N LYS A 13 -15.42 -11.68 -0.65
CA LYS A 13 -16.62 -12.14 -1.38
C LYS A 13 -16.33 -13.38 -2.22
N LEU A 14 -15.19 -13.43 -2.92
CA LEU A 14 -14.79 -14.57 -3.74
C LEU A 14 -14.51 -15.83 -2.90
N ILE A 15 -13.82 -15.71 -1.76
CA ILE A 15 -13.60 -16.83 -0.84
C ILE A 15 -14.91 -17.39 -0.30
N THR A 16 -15.87 -16.52 0.00
CA THR A 16 -17.17 -16.93 0.54
C THR A 16 -18.03 -17.65 -0.50
N GLN A 17 -17.92 -17.25 -1.78
CA GLN A 17 -18.71 -17.81 -2.87
C GLN A 17 -18.08 -19.06 -3.50
N ILE A 18 -16.75 -19.21 -3.43
CA ILE A 18 -16.02 -20.29 -4.12
C ILE A 18 -15.03 -20.94 -3.14
N PRO A 19 -15.41 -22.07 -2.50
CA PRO A 19 -14.55 -22.78 -1.55
C PRO A 19 -13.22 -23.25 -2.14
N GLN A 20 -13.19 -23.54 -3.45
CA GLN A 20 -11.99 -23.98 -4.19
C GLN A 20 -10.87 -22.93 -4.17
N ILE A 21 -11.19 -21.64 -4.08
CA ILE A 21 -10.18 -20.57 -4.01
C ILE A 21 -9.36 -20.67 -2.72
N THR A 22 -9.98 -21.08 -1.61
CA THR A 22 -9.29 -21.26 -0.33
C THR A 22 -8.29 -22.41 -0.41
N GLU A 23 -8.68 -23.51 -1.06
CA GLU A 23 -7.81 -24.67 -1.26
C GLU A 23 -6.61 -24.34 -2.15
N GLU A 24 -6.86 -23.65 -3.28
CA GLU A 24 -5.79 -23.17 -4.17
C GLU A 24 -4.88 -22.14 -3.50
N SER A 25 -5.43 -21.24 -2.69
CA SER A 25 -4.64 -20.26 -1.92
C SER A 25 -3.70 -20.95 -0.93
N ASN A 26 -4.19 -21.97 -0.22
CA ASN A 26 -3.37 -22.77 0.70
C ASN A 26 -2.30 -23.58 -0.05
N ARG A 27 -2.63 -24.13 -1.22
CA ARG A 27 -1.69 -24.84 -2.09
C ARG A 27 -0.54 -23.92 -2.53
N LEU A 28 -0.87 -22.74 -3.05
CA LEU A 28 0.10 -21.75 -3.49
C LEU A 28 0.98 -21.23 -2.34
N GLN A 29 0.40 -20.99 -1.16
CA GLN A 29 1.15 -20.59 0.04
C GLN A 29 2.18 -21.65 0.46
N LYS A 30 1.80 -22.93 0.43
CA LYS A 30 2.69 -24.05 0.75
C LYS A 30 3.81 -24.19 -0.28
N GLU A 31 3.51 -24.05 -1.56
CA GLU A 31 4.49 -24.09 -2.65
C GLU A 31 5.51 -22.94 -2.54
N ALA A 32 5.02 -21.73 -2.31
CA ALA A 32 5.84 -20.54 -2.12
C ALA A 32 6.52 -20.45 -0.74
N LYS A 33 6.32 -21.45 0.14
CA LYS A 33 6.82 -21.48 1.53
C LYS A 33 6.53 -20.18 2.30
N THR A 34 5.36 -19.61 2.06
CA THR A 34 4.93 -18.34 2.61
C THR A 34 3.58 -18.49 3.31
N PHE A 35 3.42 -17.84 4.46
CA PHE A 35 2.16 -17.82 5.21
C PHE A 35 1.43 -16.48 5.05
N VAL A 36 1.84 -15.69 4.06
CA VAL A 36 1.35 -14.32 3.87
C VAL A 36 0.04 -14.39 3.08
N ASN A 37 -1.06 -14.00 3.72
CA ASN A 37 -2.37 -13.92 3.08
C ASN A 37 -2.46 -12.72 2.12
N PHE A 38 -3.48 -12.72 1.27
CA PHE A 38 -3.70 -11.67 0.27
C PHE A 38 -3.75 -10.26 0.88
N ASP A 39 -4.37 -10.09 2.03
CA ASP A 39 -4.45 -8.80 2.72
C ASP A 39 -3.06 -8.29 3.13
N SER A 40 -2.23 -9.19 3.67
CA SER A 40 -0.85 -8.87 4.05
C SER A 40 0.04 -8.58 2.85
N LEU A 41 -0.19 -9.24 1.70
CA LEU A 41 0.49 -8.91 0.45
C LEU A 41 0.03 -7.54 -0.07
N SER A 42 -1.27 -7.27 -0.02
CA SER A 42 -1.89 -6.04 -0.54
C SER A 42 -1.48 -4.78 0.21
N ILE A 43 -1.16 -4.88 1.51
CA ILE A 43 -0.66 -3.75 2.30
C ILE A 43 0.84 -3.47 2.09
N THR A 44 1.60 -4.45 1.57
CA THR A 44 3.06 -4.36 1.45
C THR A 44 3.54 -3.19 0.58
N PRO A 45 2.95 -2.88 -0.61
CA PRO A 45 3.38 -1.76 -1.44
C PRO A 45 3.30 -0.40 -0.73
N ILE A 46 2.27 -0.20 0.10
CA ILE A 46 2.08 1.05 0.87
C ILE A 46 3.14 1.14 1.98
N GLN A 47 3.41 0.02 2.65
CA GLN A 47 4.40 -0.05 3.73
C GLN A 47 5.86 -0.01 3.24
N ARG A 48 6.10 -0.30 1.95
CA ARG A 48 7.45 -0.41 1.39
C ARG A 48 8.19 0.92 1.32
N VAL A 49 7.49 2.00 0.99
CA VAL A 49 8.08 3.35 0.90
C VAL A 49 8.57 3.84 2.27
N PRO A 50 7.79 3.78 3.36
CA PRO A 50 8.29 4.07 4.72
C PRO A 50 9.51 3.25 5.12
N ARG A 51 9.55 1.95 4.79
CA ARG A 51 10.70 1.09 5.09
C ARG A 51 11.98 1.56 4.40
N TYR A 52 11.89 1.95 3.12
CA TYR A 52 13.05 2.49 2.39
C TYR A 52 13.51 3.83 2.96
N ILE A 53 12.60 4.69 3.41
CA ILE A 53 12.96 5.93 4.11
C ILE A 53 13.74 5.61 5.39
N MET A 54 13.25 4.68 6.22
CA MET A 54 13.94 4.28 7.46
C MET A 54 15.32 3.70 7.20
N LEU A 55 15.44 2.79 6.22
CA LEU A 55 16.71 2.18 5.85
C LEU A 55 17.71 3.22 5.32
N THR A 56 17.28 4.08 4.41
CA THR A 56 18.13 5.13 3.82
C THR A 56 18.57 6.13 4.88
N LYS A 57 17.69 6.47 5.83
CA LYS A 57 18.03 7.31 6.99
C LYS A 57 19.13 6.70 7.85
N GLU A 58 19.05 5.40 8.14
CA GLU A 58 20.06 4.72 8.96
C GLU A 58 21.40 4.64 8.23
N ILE A 59 21.39 4.36 6.93
CA ILE A 59 22.61 4.37 6.11
C ILE A 59 23.25 5.76 6.12
N LEU A 60 22.47 6.83 5.91
CA LEU A 60 22.96 8.22 5.92
C LEU A 60 23.57 8.64 7.25
N LYS A 61 23.00 8.15 8.37
CA LYS A 61 23.52 8.40 9.72
C LYS A 61 24.90 7.77 9.93
N HIS A 62 25.16 6.64 9.30
CA HIS A 62 26.44 5.91 9.37
C HIS A 62 27.40 6.23 8.23
N THR A 63 27.03 7.14 7.32
CA THR A 63 27.87 7.55 6.18
C THR A 63 28.56 8.89 6.50
N PRO A 64 29.90 8.99 6.49
CA PRO A 64 30.62 10.26 6.72
C PRO A 64 30.25 11.36 5.72
N LEU A 65 30.44 12.63 6.09
CA LEU A 65 30.13 13.79 5.24
C LEU A 65 30.93 13.80 3.93
N ASP A 66 32.20 13.39 3.99
CA ASP A 66 33.10 13.36 2.84
C ASP A 66 32.97 12.11 1.95
N HIS A 67 31.97 11.27 2.22
CA HIS A 67 31.79 10.04 1.45
C HIS A 67 31.14 10.33 0.08
N GLN A 68 31.78 9.88 -1.01
CA GLN A 68 31.32 10.08 -2.39
C GLN A 68 29.85 9.72 -2.66
N ASN A 69 29.30 8.70 -1.98
CA ASN A 69 27.91 8.26 -2.19
C ASN A 69 26.89 9.01 -1.33
N ARG A 70 27.32 9.92 -0.45
CA ARG A 70 26.42 10.61 0.48
C ARG A 70 25.42 11.50 -0.26
N GLU A 71 25.87 12.27 -1.24
CA GLU A 71 24.99 13.13 -2.05
C GLU A 71 23.91 12.29 -2.77
N GLY A 72 24.29 11.13 -3.31
CA GLY A 72 23.35 10.19 -3.94
C GLY A 72 22.31 9.64 -2.96
N LEU A 73 22.72 9.33 -1.73
CA LEU A 73 21.82 8.87 -0.67
C LEU A 73 20.86 9.99 -0.21
N GLU A 74 21.32 11.23 -0.14
CA GLU A 74 20.48 12.38 0.21
C GLU A 74 19.43 12.66 -0.88
N LYS A 75 19.80 12.58 -2.16
CA LYS A 75 18.86 12.64 -3.30
C LYS A 75 17.85 11.50 -3.27
N CYS A 76 18.31 10.28 -2.99
CA CYS A 76 17.44 9.11 -2.83
C CYS A 76 16.41 9.34 -1.70
N MET A 77 16.88 9.83 -0.55
CA MET A 77 16.02 10.15 0.59
C MET A 77 14.97 11.22 0.26
N ALA A 78 15.34 12.24 -0.52
CA ALA A 78 14.40 13.26 -0.98
C ALA A 78 13.32 12.67 -1.91
N SER A 79 13.72 11.87 -2.90
CA SER A 79 12.79 11.21 -3.82
C SER A 79 11.85 10.23 -3.11
N LEU A 80 12.34 9.48 -2.12
CA LEU A 80 11.52 8.60 -1.30
C LEU A 80 10.48 9.37 -0.48
N LYS A 81 10.86 10.51 0.11
CA LYS A 81 9.93 11.38 0.85
C LYS A 81 8.86 11.98 -0.06
N GLU A 82 9.23 12.40 -1.26
CA GLU A 82 8.28 12.91 -2.26
C GLU A 82 7.29 11.80 -2.66
N THR A 83 7.79 10.59 -2.90
CA THR A 83 6.95 9.42 -3.20
C THR A 83 5.98 9.10 -2.06
N ALA A 84 6.44 9.18 -0.81
CA ALA A 84 5.58 8.98 0.36
C ALA A 84 4.47 10.04 0.45
N LYS A 85 4.82 11.31 0.21
CA LYS A 85 3.86 12.42 0.19
C LYS A 85 2.83 12.24 -0.93
N PHE A 86 3.30 11.90 -2.14
CA PHE A 86 2.41 11.62 -3.26
C PHE A 86 1.42 10.50 -2.94
N LEU A 87 1.89 9.40 -2.34
CA LEU A 87 1.04 8.28 -1.97
C LEU A 87 -0.04 8.69 -0.96
N ASP A 88 0.35 9.43 0.09
CA ASP A 88 -0.59 9.94 1.10
C ASP A 88 -1.65 10.86 0.46
N GLU A 89 -1.23 11.78 -0.41
CA GLU A 89 -2.15 12.64 -1.15
C GLU A 89 -3.14 11.85 -2.02
N GLN A 90 -2.69 10.78 -2.69
CA GLN A 90 -3.57 9.93 -3.50
C GLN A 90 -4.62 9.22 -2.63
N VAL A 91 -4.23 8.73 -1.45
CA VAL A 91 -5.18 8.14 -0.49
C VAL A 91 -6.20 9.18 -0.05
N GLN A 92 -5.76 10.38 0.34
CA GLN A 92 -6.65 11.46 0.76
C GLN A 92 -7.60 11.92 -0.36
N ARG A 93 -7.11 12.09 -1.59
CA ARG A 93 -7.94 12.46 -2.75
C ARG A 93 -9.04 11.43 -2.99
N LYS A 94 -8.73 10.14 -2.87
CA LYS A 94 -9.73 9.06 -3.03
C LYS A 94 -10.78 9.06 -1.92
N ILE A 95 -10.37 9.28 -0.67
CA ILE A 95 -11.31 9.42 0.46
C ILE A 95 -12.26 10.60 0.23
N LYS A 96 -11.72 11.77 -0.18
CA LYS A 96 -12.52 12.96 -0.48
C LYS A 96 -13.51 12.71 -1.63
N LYS A 97 -13.06 12.12 -2.74
CA LYS A 97 -13.94 11.76 -3.86
C LYS A 97 -15.08 10.82 -3.44
N LYS A 98 -14.79 9.83 -2.60
CA LYS A 98 -15.83 8.92 -2.06
C LYS A 98 -16.88 9.69 -1.26
N ARG A 99 -16.46 10.54 -0.33
CA ARG A 99 -17.39 11.34 0.48
C ARG A 99 -18.29 12.24 -0.38
N MET A 100 -17.75 12.82 -1.45
CA MET A 100 -18.55 13.61 -2.40
C MET A 100 -19.57 12.74 -3.15
N PHE A 101 -19.18 11.56 -3.61
CA PHE A 101 -20.08 10.62 -4.27
C PHE A 101 -21.20 10.13 -3.33
N ASP A 102 -20.85 9.75 -2.11
CA ASP A 102 -21.80 9.30 -1.08
C ASP A 102 -22.80 10.40 -0.70
N LEU A 103 -22.39 11.67 -0.77
CA LEU A 103 -23.27 12.81 -0.56
C LEU A 103 -24.21 13.03 -1.75
N SER A 104 -23.70 12.97 -2.99
CA SER A 104 -24.49 13.15 -4.22
C SER A 104 -25.62 12.13 -4.33
N THR A 105 -25.31 10.86 -4.07
CA THR A 105 -26.29 9.75 -4.11
C THR A 105 -27.37 9.87 -3.06
N LYS A 106 -27.08 10.46 -1.89
CA LYS A 106 -28.08 10.73 -0.85
C LYS A 106 -28.97 11.92 -1.16
N ILE A 107 -28.50 12.87 -1.96
CA ILE A 107 -29.27 14.07 -2.37
C ILE A 107 -30.19 13.74 -3.54
N GLU A 108 -29.75 12.94 -4.52
CA GLU A 108 -30.61 12.47 -5.63
C GLU A 108 -31.74 11.52 -5.20
N GLY A 109 -31.64 10.94 -3.99
CA GLY A 109 -32.66 10.07 -3.41
C GLY A 109 -33.69 10.77 -2.51
N MET A 110 -33.67 12.10 -2.39
CA MET A 110 -34.76 12.84 -1.72
C MET A 110 -35.89 13.13 -2.73
N PRO A 111 -37.17 12.89 -2.35
CA PRO A 111 -38.31 13.24 -3.20
C PRO A 111 -38.39 14.75 -3.48
#